data_AF-E1ZQT7-F1
#
_entry.id   AF-E1ZQT7-F1
#
_cell.length_a   1.000
_cell.length_b   1.000
_cell.length_c   1.000
_cell.angle_alpha   90.00
_cell.angle_beta   90.00
_cell.angle_gamma   90.00
#
_symmetry.space_group_name_H-M   'P 1'
#
loop_
_entity.id
_entity.type
_entity.pdbx_description
1 polymer ?
#
loop_
_entity_poly.entity_id
_entity_poly.type
_entity_poly.pdbx_seq_one_letter_code
_entity_poly.pdbx_strand_id
1 'polypeptide(L)'
;ALAVEPQSRILLEQVFLALADAQPATGPLLDSRTGVYVGCMYSEYTQLQHSLGYKMSPGIVTGNGISYLVGRVSYSFGLQGPSISTDTACSSSLVSAHQAHMGLLGHETVAAVAAGVNTMLLPITTTSICGLGALSPSSRCKTFDTSADGYGRGEGFGVVVLAHASSNANSRLQQHDALGLVCGSAINQDGRSSGLTAPNGPSQTALILVALAAGSLSSSLVSYMATHGTGV
;
A
#
# COMPACT_ATOMS: atom_id res chain seq x y z
N ALA A 1 -9.45 -19.74 12.71
CA ALA A 1 -10.08 -18.51 12.17
C ALA A 1 -10.02 -17.33 13.15
N LEU A 2 -10.53 -17.46 14.38
CA LEU A 2 -10.61 -16.35 15.36
C LEU A 2 -9.25 -15.74 15.77
N ALA A 3 -8.17 -16.52 15.68
CA ALA A 3 -6.83 -16.07 16.03
C ALA A 3 -6.16 -15.18 14.95
N VAL A 4 -6.65 -15.20 13.71
CA VAL A 4 -6.03 -14.48 12.58
C VAL A 4 -6.52 -13.02 12.54
N GLU A 5 -5.60 -12.09 12.32
CA GLU A 5 -5.87 -10.67 12.18
C GLU A 5 -6.88 -10.39 11.03
N PRO A 6 -7.92 -9.56 11.26
CA PRO A 6 -8.89 -9.20 10.21
C PRO A 6 -8.23 -8.69 8.93
N GLN A 7 -7.17 -7.89 9.05
CA GLN A 7 -6.44 -7.37 7.90
C GLN A 7 -5.86 -8.48 7.02
N SER A 8 -5.34 -9.54 7.64
CA SER A 8 -4.78 -10.69 6.91
C SER A 8 -5.87 -11.48 6.18
N ARG A 9 -7.06 -11.62 6.79
CA ARG A 9 -8.20 -12.33 6.17
C ARG A 9 -8.73 -11.57 4.95
N ILE A 10 -9.01 -10.28 5.12
CA ILE A 10 -9.55 -9.43 4.04
C ILE A 10 -8.51 -9.29 2.93
N LEU A 11 -7.22 -9.14 3.27
CA LEU A 11 -6.15 -9.08 2.27
C LEU A 11 -6.11 -10.34 1.40
N LEU A 12 -6.26 -11.54 1.98
CA LEU A 12 -6.28 -12.78 1.20
C LEU A 12 -7.42 -12.78 0.17
N GLU A 13 -8.62 -12.32 0.56
CA GLU A 13 -9.76 -12.20 -0.34
C GLU A 13 -9.48 -11.18 -1.47
N GLN A 14 -8.95 -10.00 -1.11
CA GLN A 14 -8.64 -8.96 -2.10
C GLN A 14 -7.53 -9.37 -3.06
N VAL A 15 -6.50 -10.07 -2.57
CA VAL A 15 -5.44 -10.59 -3.43
C VAL A 15 -5.97 -11.69 -4.34
N PHE A 16 -6.81 -12.60 -3.85
CA PHE A 16 -7.44 -13.61 -4.70
C PHE A 16 -8.21 -12.96 -5.86
N LEU A 17 -9.04 -11.95 -5.56
CA LEU A 17 -9.80 -11.23 -6.59
C LEU A 17 -8.88 -10.51 -7.59
N ALA A 18 -7.86 -9.80 -7.10
CA ALA A 18 -6.93 -9.08 -7.96
C ALA A 18 -6.07 -10.00 -8.83
N LEU A 19 -5.64 -11.15 -8.29
CA LEU A 19 -4.90 -12.16 -9.07
C LEU A 19 -5.80 -12.83 -10.11
N ALA A 20 -7.07 -13.09 -9.80
CA ALA A 20 -8.03 -13.64 -10.75
C ALA A 20 -8.31 -12.67 -11.91
N ASP A 21 -8.45 -11.37 -11.60
CA ASP A 21 -8.62 -10.30 -12.59
C ASP A 21 -7.37 -10.15 -13.48
N ALA A 22 -6.18 -10.25 -12.89
CA ALA A 22 -4.90 -10.09 -13.60
C ALA A 22 -4.40 -11.36 -14.32
N GLN A 23 -5.02 -12.52 -14.10
CA GLN A 23 -4.56 -13.81 -14.63
C GLN A 23 -4.28 -13.81 -16.15
N PRO A 24 -5.10 -13.16 -17.01
CA PRO A 24 -4.82 -13.08 -18.44
C PRO A 24 -3.46 -12.43 -18.74
N ALA A 25 -3.05 -11.42 -17.94
CA ALA A 25 -1.82 -10.67 -18.14
C ALA A 25 -0.59 -11.33 -17.49
N THR A 26 -0.76 -12.04 -16.36
CA THR A 26 0.37 -12.60 -15.59
C THR A 26 0.77 -14.01 -16.01
N GLY A 27 -0.14 -14.77 -16.63
CA GLY A 27 0.06 -16.21 -16.83
C GLY A 27 0.01 -17.01 -15.51
N PRO A 28 0.52 -18.26 -15.49
CA PRO A 28 0.52 -19.09 -14.29
C PRO A 28 1.38 -18.50 -13.16
N LEU A 29 0.78 -18.34 -11.98
CA LEU A 29 1.43 -17.71 -10.83
C LEU A 29 1.94 -18.70 -9.76
N LEU A 30 1.43 -19.93 -9.75
CA LEU A 30 1.87 -20.95 -8.81
C LEU A 30 3.37 -21.24 -9.02
N ASP A 31 4.14 -21.22 -7.95
CA ASP A 31 5.60 -21.41 -7.93
C ASP A 31 6.40 -20.37 -8.74
N SER A 32 5.75 -19.26 -9.13
CA SER A 32 6.40 -18.18 -9.86
C SER A 32 7.19 -17.26 -8.93
N ARG A 33 8.16 -16.52 -9.50
CA ARG A 33 8.86 -15.41 -8.81
C ARG A 33 7.97 -14.16 -8.69
N THR A 34 6.72 -14.32 -8.29
CA THR A 34 5.82 -13.21 -8.05
C THR A 34 6.09 -12.64 -6.67
N GLY A 35 6.35 -11.34 -6.58
CA GLY A 35 6.59 -10.66 -5.30
C GLY A 35 5.29 -10.21 -4.63
N VAL A 36 5.33 -10.04 -3.31
CA VAL A 36 4.25 -9.54 -2.47
C VAL A 36 4.78 -8.38 -1.63
N TYR A 37 4.22 -7.19 -1.83
CA TYR A 37 4.64 -5.95 -1.17
C TYR A 37 3.42 -5.30 -0.52
N VAL A 38 3.38 -5.21 0.80
CA VAL A 38 2.19 -4.71 1.51
C VAL A 38 2.53 -3.61 2.50
N GLY A 39 1.90 -2.46 2.29
CA GLY A 39 1.93 -1.33 3.20
C GLY A 39 0.96 -1.56 4.35
N CYS A 40 1.45 -1.55 5.58
CA CYS A 40 0.64 -1.70 6.79
C CYS A 40 1.34 -1.01 7.96
N MET A 41 0.63 -0.07 8.60
CA MET A 41 1.16 0.71 9.72
C MET A 41 0.74 0.15 11.08
N TYR A 42 -0.51 -0.33 11.19
CA TYR A 42 -1.08 -0.73 12.48
C TYR A 42 -1.37 -2.23 12.52
N SER A 43 -1.01 -2.89 13.63
CA SER A 43 -1.44 -4.24 13.98
C SER A 43 -2.03 -4.22 15.39
N GLU A 44 -3.34 -3.95 15.46
CA GLU A 44 -4.06 -3.71 16.71
C GLU A 44 -4.72 -4.98 17.26
N TYR A 45 -4.88 -6.00 16.42
CA TYR A 45 -5.70 -7.16 16.78
C TYR A 45 -5.10 -7.99 17.91
N THR A 46 -3.77 -8.11 17.99
CA THR A 46 -3.10 -8.78 19.11
C THR A 46 -3.43 -8.11 20.45
N GLN A 47 -3.40 -6.78 20.48
CA GLN A 47 -3.73 -6.01 21.67
C GLN A 47 -5.22 -6.14 22.03
N LEU A 48 -6.09 -6.11 21.02
CA LEU A 48 -7.52 -6.35 21.22
C LEU A 48 -7.78 -7.74 21.81
N GLN A 49 -7.19 -8.79 21.25
CA GLN A 49 -7.29 -10.17 21.75
C GLN A 49 -6.83 -10.27 23.21
N HIS A 50 -5.70 -9.64 23.55
CA HIS A 50 -5.21 -9.61 24.93
C HIS A 50 -6.22 -8.90 25.86
N SER A 51 -6.78 -7.77 25.46
CA SER A 51 -7.78 -7.04 26.25
C SER A 51 -9.07 -7.84 26.49
N LEU A 52 -9.41 -8.75 25.57
CA LEU A 52 -10.55 -9.66 25.68
C LEU A 52 -10.23 -10.95 26.45
N GLY A 53 -9.04 -11.07 27.05
CA GLY A 53 -8.65 -12.21 27.89
C GLY A 53 -8.22 -13.45 27.10
N TYR A 54 -7.90 -13.33 25.81
CA TYR A 54 -7.39 -14.46 25.03
C TYR A 54 -6.00 -14.85 25.54
N LYS A 55 -5.81 -16.14 25.82
CA LYS A 55 -4.50 -16.68 26.19
C LYS A 55 -3.58 -16.73 24.99
N MET A 56 -2.34 -16.29 25.16
CA MET A 56 -1.32 -16.40 24.11
C MET A 56 -1.18 -17.85 23.67
N SER A 57 -1.17 -18.07 22.36
CA SER A 57 -1.01 -19.38 21.75
C SER A 57 -0.23 -19.26 20.44
N PRO A 58 0.41 -20.34 19.94
CA PRO A 58 1.10 -20.31 18.65
C PRO A 58 0.21 -19.84 17.49
N GLY A 59 -1.11 -20.12 17.56
CA GLY A 59 -2.08 -19.64 16.57
C GLY A 59 -2.32 -18.13 16.62
N ILE A 60 -2.21 -17.50 17.79
CA ILE A 60 -2.26 -16.03 17.92
C ILE A 60 -0.95 -15.43 17.38
N VAL A 61 0.20 -16.02 17.70
CA VAL A 61 1.49 -15.53 17.22
C VAL A 61 1.54 -15.54 15.69
N THR A 62 1.21 -16.66 15.07
CA THR A 62 1.21 -16.79 13.60
C THR A 62 0.01 -16.15 12.92
N GLY A 63 -1.07 -15.93 13.66
CA GLY A 63 -2.30 -15.28 13.17
C GLY A 63 -2.18 -13.77 13.06
N ASN A 64 -1.22 -13.17 13.76
CA ASN A 64 -1.03 -11.73 13.86
C ASN A 64 0.37 -11.32 13.41
N GLY A 65 0.58 -10.01 13.24
CA GLY A 65 1.88 -9.45 12.90
C GLY A 65 2.08 -9.30 11.40
N ILE A 66 2.78 -8.23 11.04
CA ILE A 66 2.85 -7.76 9.65
C ILE A 66 3.67 -8.73 8.77
N SER A 67 4.68 -9.41 9.33
CA SER A 67 5.43 -10.45 8.62
C SER A 67 4.56 -11.66 8.24
N TYR A 68 3.66 -12.09 9.13
CA TYR A 68 2.71 -13.16 8.83
C TYR A 68 1.62 -12.70 7.87
N LEU A 69 1.24 -11.41 7.89
CA LEU A 69 0.28 -10.85 6.94
C LEU A 69 0.78 -11.02 5.49
N VAL A 70 2.02 -10.64 5.20
CA VAL A 70 2.61 -10.78 3.85
C VAL A 70 2.98 -12.23 3.52
N GLY A 71 3.60 -12.93 4.48
CA GLY A 71 3.99 -14.33 4.28
C GLY A 71 2.80 -15.25 4.03
N ARG A 72 1.63 -14.95 4.62
CA ARG A 72 0.41 -15.72 4.38
C ARG A 72 -0.10 -15.57 2.95
N VAL A 73 0.00 -14.39 2.35
CA VAL A 73 -0.35 -14.20 0.93
C VAL A 73 0.55 -15.08 0.07
N SER A 74 1.88 -14.96 0.24
CA SER A 74 2.85 -15.76 -0.50
C SER A 74 2.61 -17.26 -0.34
N TYR A 75 2.39 -17.72 0.89
CA TYR A 75 2.08 -19.11 1.22
C TYR A 75 0.77 -19.60 0.58
N SER A 76 -0.31 -18.83 0.68
CA SER A 76 -1.63 -19.23 0.21
C SER A 76 -1.73 -19.34 -1.31
N PHE A 77 -0.95 -18.55 -2.05
CA PHE A 77 -0.96 -18.54 -3.52
C PHE A 77 0.30 -19.18 -4.15
N GLY A 78 1.20 -19.72 -3.34
CA GLY A 78 2.45 -20.36 -3.78
C GLY A 78 3.39 -19.41 -4.52
N LEU A 79 3.48 -18.16 -4.07
CA LEU A 79 4.34 -17.13 -4.68
C LEU A 79 5.74 -17.18 -4.05
N GLN A 80 6.78 -17.21 -4.88
CA GLN A 80 8.17 -17.43 -4.45
C GLN A 80 9.08 -16.19 -4.62
N GLY A 81 8.50 -15.03 -4.94
CA GLY A 81 9.24 -13.76 -4.99
C GLY A 81 9.47 -13.13 -3.61
N PRO A 82 10.02 -11.90 -3.55
CA PRO A 82 10.15 -11.14 -2.31
C PRO A 82 8.80 -10.98 -1.61
N SER A 83 8.77 -11.12 -0.30
CA SER A 83 7.56 -11.01 0.53
C SER A 83 7.80 -9.96 1.61
N ILE A 84 7.48 -8.71 1.31
CA ILE A 84 7.92 -7.53 2.06
C ILE A 84 6.72 -6.78 2.62
N SER A 85 6.81 -6.44 3.90
CA SER A 85 5.92 -5.50 4.56
C SER A 85 6.61 -4.16 4.76
N THR A 86 5.87 -3.07 4.56
CA THR A 86 6.41 -1.71 4.63
C THR A 86 5.58 -0.85 5.58
N ASP A 87 6.25 -0.17 6.50
CA ASP A 87 5.66 0.89 7.31
C ASP A 87 6.43 2.20 7.08
N THR A 88 5.79 3.10 6.35
CA THR A 88 6.19 4.51 6.19
C THR A 88 5.02 5.42 6.55
N ALA A 89 4.22 5.00 7.54
CA ALA A 89 2.96 5.63 7.91
C ALA A 89 2.00 5.80 6.71
N CYS A 90 1.56 7.03 6.43
CA CYS A 90 0.53 7.31 5.42
C CYS A 90 0.95 6.98 3.98
N SER A 91 2.25 6.87 3.68
CA SER A 91 2.75 6.53 2.34
C SER A 91 2.97 5.04 2.10
N SER A 92 2.73 4.18 3.11
CA SER A 92 3.14 2.77 3.10
C SER A 92 2.74 2.02 1.83
N SER A 93 1.49 2.17 1.37
CA SER A 93 0.99 1.49 0.17
C SER A 93 1.69 1.95 -1.11
N LEU A 94 1.96 3.24 -1.26
CA LEU A 94 2.68 3.79 -2.42
C LEU A 94 4.16 3.40 -2.40
N VAL A 95 4.79 3.32 -1.22
CA VAL A 95 6.16 2.82 -1.10
C VAL A 95 6.23 1.33 -1.46
N SER A 96 5.27 0.52 -1.00
CA SER A 96 5.17 -0.89 -1.43
C SER A 96 4.95 -1.02 -2.94
N ALA A 97 4.12 -0.18 -3.55
CA ALA A 97 3.95 -0.15 -5.00
C ALA A 97 5.23 0.28 -5.74
N HIS A 98 5.98 1.24 -5.20
CA HIS A 98 7.30 1.61 -5.74
C HIS A 98 8.29 0.45 -5.65
N GLN A 99 8.37 -0.26 -4.51
CA GLN A 99 9.25 -1.42 -4.36
C GLN A 99 8.87 -2.55 -5.33
N ALA A 100 7.58 -2.83 -5.50
CA ALA A 100 7.06 -3.78 -6.48
C ALA A 100 7.47 -3.37 -7.92
N HIS A 101 7.32 -2.09 -8.26
CA HIS A 101 7.72 -1.55 -9.55
C HIS A 101 9.24 -1.71 -9.79
N MET A 102 10.07 -1.40 -8.78
CA MET A 102 11.52 -1.57 -8.89
C MET A 102 11.93 -3.04 -9.01
N GLY A 103 11.28 -3.95 -8.26
CA GLY A 103 11.53 -5.39 -8.36
C GLY A 103 11.16 -5.98 -9.72
N LEU A 104 10.16 -5.39 -10.41
CA LEU A 104 9.85 -5.73 -11.79
C LEU A 104 10.92 -5.21 -12.75
N LEU A 105 11.26 -3.92 -12.68
CA LEU A 105 12.28 -3.33 -13.55
C LEU A 105 13.66 -4.00 -13.39
N GLY A 106 14.01 -4.41 -12.18
CA GLY A 106 15.22 -5.16 -11.87
C GLY A 106 15.16 -6.66 -12.23
N HIS A 107 14.04 -7.15 -12.75
CA HIS A 107 13.78 -8.56 -13.05
C HIS A 107 13.92 -9.51 -11.84
N GLU A 108 13.86 -8.99 -10.62
CA GLU A 108 13.79 -9.78 -9.39
C GLU A 108 12.46 -10.56 -9.31
N THR A 109 11.41 -9.99 -9.92
CA THR A 109 10.07 -10.57 -9.99
C THR A 109 9.53 -10.62 -11.42
N VAL A 110 8.65 -11.58 -11.68
CA VAL A 110 7.94 -11.70 -12.98
C VAL A 110 6.57 -11.00 -12.97
N ALA A 111 5.98 -10.90 -11.78
CA ALA A 111 4.78 -10.15 -11.45
C ALA A 111 4.92 -9.68 -9.99
N ALA A 112 4.13 -8.71 -9.55
CA ALA A 112 4.13 -8.27 -8.17
C ALA A 112 2.74 -7.87 -7.69
N VAL A 113 2.36 -8.35 -6.52
CA VAL A 113 1.22 -7.85 -5.75
C VAL A 113 1.70 -6.67 -4.93
N ALA A 114 1.11 -5.50 -5.15
CA ALA A 114 1.30 -4.33 -4.29
C ALA A 114 -0.02 -4.01 -3.58
N ALA A 115 0.02 -3.86 -2.26
CA ALA A 115 -1.17 -3.64 -1.47
C ALA A 115 -0.98 -2.63 -0.34
N GLY A 116 -2.10 -2.10 0.16
CA GLY A 116 -2.18 -1.28 1.35
C GLY A 116 -3.37 -1.71 2.20
N VAL A 117 -3.16 -1.87 3.50
CA VAL A 117 -4.21 -2.29 4.44
C VAL A 117 -4.25 -1.37 5.66
N ASN A 118 -5.46 -1.02 6.09
CA ASN A 118 -5.68 -0.28 7.33
C ASN A 118 -7.04 -0.63 7.95
N THR A 119 -7.02 -0.98 9.24
CA THR A 119 -8.22 -1.14 10.09
C THR A 119 -8.07 -0.34 11.38
N MET A 120 -9.18 0.09 11.95
CA MET A 120 -9.29 0.83 13.20
C MET A 120 -10.04 -0.02 14.23
N LEU A 121 -9.31 -0.87 14.95
CA LEU A 121 -9.85 -1.83 15.91
C LEU A 121 -9.84 -1.27 17.34
N LEU A 122 -8.92 -0.37 17.66
CA LEU A 122 -8.77 0.20 19.01
C LEU A 122 -8.95 1.72 19.04
N PRO A 123 -9.75 2.26 19.98
CA PRO A 123 -9.96 3.70 20.11
C PRO A 123 -8.69 4.44 20.55
N ILE A 124 -7.78 3.77 21.26
CA ILE A 124 -6.54 4.39 21.78
C ILE A 124 -5.68 4.98 20.65
N THR A 125 -5.67 4.36 19.48
CA THR A 125 -4.95 4.86 18.30
C THR A 125 -5.54 6.18 17.82
N THR A 126 -6.87 6.26 17.68
CA THR A 126 -7.56 7.52 17.33
C THR A 126 -7.25 8.60 18.36
N THR A 127 -7.40 8.31 19.65
CA THR A 127 -7.15 9.28 20.73
C THR A 127 -5.70 9.77 20.74
N SER A 128 -4.74 8.88 20.44
CA SER A 128 -3.32 9.24 20.37
C SER A 128 -3.05 10.21 19.23
N ILE A 129 -3.68 10.00 18.06
CA ILE A 129 -3.56 10.89 16.90
C ILE A 129 -4.30 12.23 17.17
N CYS A 130 -5.43 12.23 17.88
CA CYS A 130 -6.06 13.47 18.35
C CYS A 130 -5.06 14.32 19.17
N GLY A 131 -4.23 13.68 20.00
CA GLY A 131 -3.18 14.35 20.77
C GLY A 131 -2.11 15.05 19.93
N LEU A 132 -1.98 14.70 18.64
CA LEU A 132 -1.12 15.39 17.68
C LEU A 132 -1.79 16.63 17.03
N GLY A 133 -3.08 16.87 17.29
CA GLY A 133 -3.86 17.93 16.63
C GLY A 133 -4.10 17.68 15.14
N ALA A 134 -3.96 16.43 14.67
CA ALA A 134 -4.01 16.11 13.24
C ALA A 134 -5.41 15.76 12.71
N LEU A 135 -6.37 15.45 13.59
CA LEU A 135 -7.71 15.00 13.21
C LEU A 135 -8.72 16.15 13.21
N SER A 136 -9.56 16.19 12.18
CA SER A 136 -10.71 17.09 12.14
C SER A 136 -11.75 16.69 13.19
N PRO A 137 -12.29 17.62 13.99
CA PRO A 137 -13.42 17.36 14.88
C PRO A 137 -14.67 16.83 14.15
N SER A 138 -14.79 17.16 12.85
CA SER A 138 -15.87 16.68 11.98
C SER A 138 -15.58 15.34 11.32
N SER A 139 -14.39 14.77 11.50
CA SER A 139 -13.91 13.55 10.85
C SER A 139 -13.96 13.61 9.31
N ARG A 140 -13.84 14.80 8.72
CA ARG A 140 -13.83 14.98 7.26
C ARG A 140 -12.53 15.61 6.80
N CYS A 141 -11.95 15.08 5.73
CA CYS A 141 -10.90 15.76 4.98
C CYS A 141 -11.55 16.86 4.13
N LYS A 142 -11.36 18.13 4.50
CA LYS A 142 -11.88 19.29 3.76
C LYS A 142 -10.79 19.84 2.82
N THR A 143 -10.32 18.98 1.91
CA THR A 143 -9.16 19.25 1.06
C THR A 143 -9.36 20.54 0.25
N PHE A 144 -8.40 21.47 0.36
CA PHE A 144 -8.40 22.79 -0.28
C PHE A 144 -9.49 23.78 0.19
N ASP A 145 -10.26 23.43 1.21
CA ASP A 145 -11.25 24.32 1.80
C ASP A 145 -10.60 25.24 2.84
N THR A 146 -11.03 26.51 2.90
CA THR A 146 -10.55 27.47 3.91
C THR A 146 -10.87 27.06 5.36
N SER A 147 -11.82 26.14 5.56
CA SER A 147 -12.23 25.58 6.84
C SER A 147 -11.59 24.22 7.16
N ALA A 148 -10.54 23.85 6.42
CA ALA A 148 -9.67 22.70 6.69
C ALA A 148 -9.14 22.74 8.13
N ASP A 149 -9.36 21.66 8.87
CA ASP A 149 -9.09 21.57 10.31
C ASP A 149 -8.54 20.18 10.73
N GLY A 150 -7.91 19.47 9.80
CA GLY A 150 -7.39 18.11 10.00
C GLY A 150 -8.01 17.08 9.06
N TYR A 151 -7.56 15.85 9.19
CA TYR A 151 -8.07 14.73 8.39
C TYR A 151 -9.08 13.87 9.15
N GLY A 152 -9.94 13.17 8.40
CA GLY A 152 -10.77 12.08 8.91
C GLY A 152 -10.07 10.74 8.71
N ARG A 153 -10.04 9.89 9.75
CA ARG A 153 -9.49 8.53 9.62
C ARG A 153 -10.47 7.63 8.85
N GLY A 154 -9.94 6.70 8.07
CA GLY A 154 -10.73 5.70 7.34
C GLY A 154 -10.07 4.33 7.35
N GLU A 155 -10.86 3.29 7.15
CA GLU A 155 -10.39 1.92 6.91
C GLU A 155 -10.34 1.66 5.41
N GLY A 156 -9.44 0.80 4.96
CA GLY A 156 -9.31 0.52 3.54
C GLY A 156 -8.35 -0.61 3.22
N PHE A 157 -8.65 -1.29 2.12
CA PHE A 157 -7.85 -2.36 1.55
C PHE A 157 -7.73 -2.10 0.05
N GLY A 158 -6.51 -1.88 -0.42
CA GLY A 158 -6.21 -1.71 -1.83
C GLY A 158 -5.20 -2.73 -2.28
N VAL A 159 -5.44 -3.36 -3.44
CA VAL A 159 -4.53 -4.32 -4.06
C VAL A 159 -4.45 -4.01 -5.55
N VAL A 160 -3.23 -3.97 -6.08
CA VAL A 160 -2.96 -3.94 -7.52
C VAL A 160 -1.96 -5.03 -7.86
N VAL A 161 -2.08 -5.58 -9.07
CA VAL A 161 -1.14 -6.54 -9.62
C VAL A 161 -0.36 -5.85 -10.73
N LEU A 162 0.95 -5.87 -10.62
CA LEU A 162 1.88 -5.30 -11.59
C LEU A 162 2.56 -6.44 -12.36
N ALA A 163 2.72 -6.25 -13.66
CA ALA A 163 3.48 -7.15 -14.53
C ALA A 163 4.21 -6.31 -15.59
N HIS A 164 5.21 -6.91 -16.23
CA HIS A 164 5.89 -6.24 -17.35
C HIS A 164 4.92 -5.97 -18.50
N ALA A 165 4.93 -4.74 -19.00
CA ALA A 165 4.27 -4.44 -20.25
C ALA A 165 4.95 -5.23 -21.37
N SER A 166 4.21 -6.12 -22.05
CA SER A 166 4.76 -6.87 -23.17
C SER A 166 5.17 -5.90 -24.30
N SER A 167 6.34 -6.11 -24.90
CA SER A 167 6.77 -5.32 -26.08
C SER A 167 6.03 -5.69 -27.37
N ASN A 168 5.17 -6.72 -27.33
CA ASN A 168 4.52 -7.26 -28.50
C ASN A 168 3.10 -6.70 -28.66
N ALA A 169 2.98 -5.56 -29.33
CA ALA A 169 1.73 -4.84 -29.60
C ALA A 169 0.64 -5.66 -30.35
N ASN A 170 0.98 -6.86 -30.84
CA ASN A 170 0.07 -7.79 -31.50
C ASN A 170 -0.53 -8.85 -30.57
N SER A 171 -0.14 -8.90 -29.28
CA SER A 171 -0.83 -9.80 -28.36
C SER A 171 -2.21 -9.20 -28.06
N ARG A 172 -3.27 -9.95 -28.38
CA ARG A 172 -4.65 -9.65 -27.99
C ARG A 172 -4.82 -9.43 -26.47
N LEU A 173 -3.81 -9.77 -25.68
CA LEU A 173 -3.68 -9.54 -24.24
C LEU A 173 -3.47 -8.06 -23.87
N GLN A 174 -2.97 -7.20 -24.77
CA GLN A 174 -2.71 -5.78 -24.44
C GLN A 174 -3.94 -4.86 -24.56
N GLN A 175 -4.97 -5.25 -25.31
CA GLN A 175 -6.05 -4.31 -25.65
C GLN A 175 -7.29 -4.43 -24.76
N HIS A 176 -7.32 -5.35 -23.78
CA HIS A 176 -8.51 -5.52 -22.93
C HIS A 176 -8.30 -5.61 -21.40
N ASP A 177 -7.09 -5.81 -20.87
CA ASP A 177 -6.95 -6.21 -19.44
C ASP A 177 -6.06 -5.31 -18.55
N ALA A 178 -5.31 -4.35 -19.11
CA ALA A 178 -4.47 -3.46 -18.29
C ALA A 178 -5.25 -2.19 -17.87
N LEU A 179 -5.37 -1.96 -16.55
CA LEU A 179 -6.04 -0.76 -16.00
C LEU A 179 -5.24 0.53 -16.22
N GLY A 180 -3.93 0.42 -16.44
CA GLY A 180 -3.04 1.55 -16.67
C GLY A 180 -1.56 1.12 -16.71
N LEU A 181 -0.69 2.08 -17.03
CA LEU A 181 0.76 1.89 -17.05
C LEU A 181 1.41 2.74 -15.96
N VAL A 182 2.27 2.12 -15.16
CA VAL A 182 3.14 2.84 -14.23
C VAL A 182 4.34 3.35 -15.02
N CYS A 183 4.30 4.60 -15.45
CA CYS A 183 5.41 5.17 -16.24
C CYS A 183 6.65 5.45 -15.38
N GLY A 184 6.46 5.89 -14.14
CA GLY A 184 7.56 6.26 -13.24
C GLY A 184 7.08 6.41 -11.81
N SER A 185 7.97 6.16 -10.85
CA SER A 185 7.72 6.38 -9.43
C SER A 185 9.01 6.76 -8.71
N ALA A 186 8.90 7.46 -7.59
CA ALA A 186 10.03 7.88 -6.79
C ALA A 186 9.63 7.94 -5.31
N ILE A 187 10.63 7.90 -4.42
CA ILE A 187 10.50 8.11 -2.98
C ILE A 187 11.62 9.04 -2.51
N ASN A 188 11.35 9.90 -1.54
CA ASN A 188 12.36 10.72 -0.87
C ASN A 188 11.95 11.02 0.58
N GLN A 189 12.67 11.94 1.23
CA GLN A 189 12.41 12.35 2.61
C GLN A 189 12.44 13.88 2.73
N ASP A 190 11.63 14.40 3.64
CA ASP A 190 11.57 15.83 3.95
C ASP A 190 12.84 16.33 4.65
N GLY A 191 13.58 15.41 5.28
CA GLY A 191 14.83 15.71 5.98
C GLY A 191 14.60 16.65 7.16
N ARG A 192 15.46 17.68 7.29
CA ARG A 192 15.34 18.68 8.36
C ARG A 192 14.35 19.77 7.95
N SER A 193 13.06 19.50 8.11
CA SER A 193 11.97 20.46 7.92
C SER A 193 11.73 21.31 9.18
N SER A 194 10.65 22.11 9.21
CA SER A 194 10.28 22.98 10.33
C SER A 194 9.82 22.23 11.59
N GLY A 195 9.58 20.92 11.49
CA GLY A 195 9.22 20.04 12.59
C GLY A 195 9.11 18.59 12.09
N LEU A 196 9.28 17.61 12.97
CA LEU A 196 9.32 16.19 12.57
C LEU A 196 8.09 15.74 11.75
N THR A 197 6.93 16.33 12.01
CA THR A 197 5.66 16.03 11.34
C THR A 197 5.26 17.07 10.30
N ALA A 198 6.06 18.13 10.12
CA ALA A 198 5.74 19.21 9.21
C ALA A 198 6.18 18.84 7.77
N PRO A 199 5.28 18.95 6.77
CA PRO A 199 5.60 18.64 5.39
C PRO A 199 6.60 19.64 4.80
N ASN A 200 7.40 19.20 3.82
CA ASN A 200 8.36 20.06 3.12
C ASN A 200 8.03 20.23 1.62
N GLY A 201 7.56 21.42 1.24
CA GLY A 201 7.21 21.76 -0.15
C GLY A 201 8.36 21.56 -1.17
N PRO A 202 9.59 22.03 -0.88
CA PRO A 202 10.75 21.75 -1.74
C PRO A 202 11.00 20.26 -1.98
N SER A 203 10.96 19.42 -0.92
CA SER A 203 11.13 17.97 -1.05
C SER A 203 10.02 17.33 -1.87
N GLN A 204 8.77 17.76 -1.71
CA GLN A 204 7.66 17.28 -2.54
C GLN A 204 7.81 17.69 -4.01
N THR A 205 8.27 18.92 -4.27
CA THR A 205 8.55 19.38 -5.64
C THR A 205 9.65 18.54 -6.29
N ALA A 206 10.75 18.30 -5.58
CA ALA A 206 11.83 17.45 -6.06
C ALA A 206 11.36 16.01 -6.33
N LEU A 207 10.51 15.46 -5.45
CA LEU A 207 9.93 14.13 -5.60
C LEU A 207 9.15 13.98 -6.92
N ILE A 208 8.28 14.96 -7.21
CA ILE A 208 7.46 14.97 -8.43
C ILE A 208 8.35 15.02 -9.67
N LEU A 209 9.38 15.88 -9.68
CA LEU A 209 10.31 15.99 -10.80
C LEU A 209 11.10 14.70 -11.05
N VAL A 210 11.54 14.02 -9.98
CA VAL A 210 12.24 12.73 -10.10
C VAL A 210 11.31 11.64 -10.62
N ALA A 211 10.05 11.58 -10.16
CA ALA A 211 9.08 10.61 -10.66
C ALA A 211 8.76 10.82 -12.15
N LEU A 212 8.59 12.06 -12.59
CA LEU A 212 8.40 12.41 -14.01
C LEU A 212 9.62 12.03 -14.86
N ALA A 213 10.83 12.34 -14.38
CA ALA A 213 12.07 11.99 -15.05
C ALA A 213 12.26 10.48 -15.16
N ALA A 214 11.93 9.71 -14.12
CA ALA A 214 11.97 8.25 -14.14
C ALA A 214 11.07 7.65 -15.23
N GLY A 215 9.94 8.29 -15.53
CA GLY A 215 9.06 7.91 -16.63
C GLY A 215 9.35 8.58 -17.98
N SER A 216 10.41 9.40 -18.09
CA SER A 216 10.70 10.22 -19.27
C SER A 216 9.51 11.09 -19.71
N LEU A 217 8.72 11.60 -18.74
CA LEU A 217 7.52 12.39 -18.99
C LEU A 217 7.76 13.89 -18.76
N SER A 218 7.16 14.72 -19.61
CA SER A 218 7.03 16.15 -19.36
C SER A 218 5.87 16.43 -18.41
N SER A 219 6.02 17.42 -17.52
CA SER A 219 4.93 17.90 -16.66
C SER A 219 3.70 18.35 -17.44
N SER A 220 3.87 18.80 -18.69
CA SER A 220 2.78 19.19 -19.59
C SER A 220 1.84 18.04 -19.98
N LEU A 221 2.26 16.79 -19.80
CA LEU A 221 1.43 15.60 -20.07
C LEU A 221 0.53 15.22 -18.88
N VAL A 222 0.74 15.83 -17.70
CA VAL A 222 -0.06 15.54 -16.51
C VAL A 222 -1.42 16.23 -16.64
N SER A 223 -2.45 15.43 -16.91
CA SER A 223 -3.83 15.94 -17.03
C SER A 223 -4.60 15.93 -15.71
N TYR A 224 -4.17 15.11 -14.75
CA TYR A 224 -4.83 14.95 -13.46
C TYR A 224 -3.80 14.66 -12.36
N MET A 225 -4.03 15.20 -11.17
CA MET A 225 -3.20 14.97 -9.99
C MET A 225 -4.08 14.55 -8.81
N ALA A 226 -3.96 13.29 -8.40
CA ALA A 226 -4.50 12.83 -7.13
C ALA A 226 -3.54 13.23 -6.01
N THR A 227 -3.95 14.18 -5.17
CA THR A 227 -3.11 14.70 -4.08
C THR A 227 -3.26 13.89 -2.79
N HIS A 228 -2.28 13.97 -1.88
CA HIS A 228 -2.42 13.40 -0.52
C HIS A 228 -3.61 14.00 0.23
N GLY A 229 -3.80 15.32 0.13
CA GLY A 229 -5.08 15.98 0.36
C GLY A 229 -5.71 15.79 1.73
N THR A 230 -4.93 15.82 2.81
CA THR A 230 -5.40 15.52 4.17
C THR A 230 -6.31 16.59 4.79
N GLY A 231 -6.42 17.79 4.21
CA GLY A 231 -7.26 18.87 4.76
C GLY A 231 -6.59 19.58 5.94
N VAL A 232 -5.29 19.87 5.80
CA VAL A 232 -4.46 20.66 6.72
C VAL A 232 -3.75 21.79 5.97
#